data_AF-A0A7V2WSH5-F1
#
_entry.id   AF-A0A7V2WSH5-F1
#
_cell.length_a   1.000
_cell.length_b   1.000
_cell.length_c   1.000
_cell.angle_alpha   90.00
_cell.angle_beta   90.00
_cell.angle_gamma   90.00
#
_symmetry.space_group_name_H-M   'P 1'
#
loop_
_entity.id
_entity.type
_entity.pdbx_description
1 polymer ?
#
loop_
_entity_poly.entity_id
_entity_poly.type
_entity_poly.pdbx_seq_one_letter_code
_entity_poly.pdbx_strand_id
1 'polypeptide(L)'
;AAPIREAEWAELTRDYEQLKKHYEDLVAKKIQAESVENLEKRQKGSQLKIIEYAHVPDKPYKPDFKKIMVLALAAGLGVGGGIAFLLDFIDTTFRDPEEIETYLGLPVVCSIPFVETQKTRFRKKLKAILVFFLVSGSVACFLGLFAFHWHRGDIIL
;
A
#
# COMPACT_ATOMS: atom_id res chain seq x y z
N ALA A 1 -57.99 57.21 -68.17
CA ALA A 1 -56.82 57.24 -67.26
C ALA A 1 -56.96 56.09 -66.26
N ALA A 2 -56.34 54.96 -66.54
CA ALA A 2 -56.37 53.76 -65.69
C ALA A 2 -55.06 52.91 -65.64
N PRO A 3 -53.99 53.11 -66.46
CA PRO A 3 -52.87 52.17 -66.44
C PRO A 3 -51.83 52.42 -65.31
N ILE A 4 -51.73 53.63 -64.76
CA ILE A 4 -50.67 53.99 -63.80
C ILE A 4 -50.95 53.41 -62.40
N ARG A 5 -52.23 53.40 -61.99
CA ARG A 5 -52.64 52.92 -60.66
C ARG A 5 -52.55 51.40 -60.55
N GLU A 6 -52.83 50.69 -61.63
CA GLU A 6 -52.71 49.22 -61.70
C GLU A 6 -51.23 48.78 -61.60
N ALA A 7 -50.31 49.54 -62.20
CA ALA A 7 -48.87 49.29 -62.09
C ALA A 7 -48.36 49.50 -60.64
N GLU A 8 -48.81 50.55 -59.97
CA GLU A 8 -48.46 50.84 -58.58
C GLU A 8 -48.94 49.74 -57.61
N TRP A 9 -50.16 49.22 -57.80
CA TRP A 9 -50.67 48.08 -57.01
C TRP A 9 -49.89 46.80 -57.25
N ALA A 10 -49.47 46.53 -58.49
CA ALA A 10 -48.67 45.36 -58.83
C ALA A 10 -47.26 45.43 -58.23
N GLU A 11 -46.64 46.60 -58.25
CA GLU A 11 -45.34 46.85 -57.61
C GLU A 11 -45.43 46.68 -56.10
N LEU A 12 -46.41 47.31 -55.45
CA LEU A 12 -46.60 47.21 -53.99
C LEU A 12 -46.90 45.77 -53.55
N THR A 13 -47.68 45.02 -54.33
CA THR A 13 -47.97 43.61 -54.05
C THR A 13 -46.72 42.74 -54.15
N ARG A 14 -45.90 42.95 -55.18
CA ARG A 14 -44.63 42.24 -55.36
C ARG A 14 -43.66 42.54 -54.23
N ASP A 15 -43.53 43.81 -53.84
CA ASP A 15 -42.61 44.24 -52.80
C ASP A 15 -43.07 43.75 -51.42
N TYR A 16 -44.39 43.75 -51.16
CA TYR A 16 -44.96 43.10 -49.97
C TYR A 16 -44.65 41.60 -49.93
N GLU A 17 -44.80 40.89 -51.04
CA GLU A 17 -44.52 39.45 -51.11
C GLU A 17 -43.03 39.15 -50.91
N GLN A 18 -42.14 39.99 -51.44
CA GLN A 18 -40.70 39.89 -51.20
C GLN A 18 -40.34 40.13 -49.73
N LEU A 19 -40.88 41.20 -49.13
CA LEU A 19 -40.63 41.52 -47.73
C LEU A 19 -41.14 40.41 -46.79
N LYS A 20 -42.32 39.86 -47.10
CA LYS A 20 -42.88 38.71 -46.37
C LYS A 20 -41.97 37.49 -46.45
N LYS A 21 -41.46 37.15 -47.64
CA LYS A 21 -40.50 36.04 -47.82
C LYS A 21 -39.21 36.24 -47.03
N HIS A 22 -38.66 37.46 -47.01
CA HIS A 22 -37.47 37.77 -46.21
C HIS A 22 -37.73 37.67 -44.71
N TYR A 23 -38.90 38.11 -44.25
CA TYR A 23 -39.30 37.95 -42.85
C TYR A 23 -39.42 36.47 -42.46
N GLU A 24 -40.06 35.65 -43.30
CA GLU A 24 -40.18 34.20 -43.09
C GLU A 24 -38.81 33.51 -43.04
N ASP A 25 -37.87 33.87 -43.92
CA ASP A 25 -36.50 33.35 -43.91
C ASP A 25 -35.72 33.73 -42.64
N LEU A 26 -35.87 34.97 -42.16
CA LEU A 26 -35.24 35.41 -40.90
C LEU A 26 -35.80 34.68 -39.69
N VAL A 27 -37.11 34.43 -39.65
CA VAL A 27 -37.75 33.64 -38.59
C VAL A 27 -37.25 32.20 -38.62
N ALA A 28 -37.18 31.59 -39.80
CA ALA A 28 -36.66 30.23 -39.96
C ALA A 28 -35.20 30.11 -39.47
N LYS A 29 -34.33 31.05 -39.86
CA LYS A 29 -32.93 31.12 -39.39
C LYS A 29 -32.83 31.31 -37.88
N LYS A 30 -33.69 32.13 -37.29
CA LYS A 30 -33.72 32.32 -35.82
C LYS A 30 -34.08 31.01 -35.10
N ILE A 31 -35.13 30.33 -35.54
CA ILE A 31 -35.57 29.05 -34.95
C ILE A 31 -34.46 28.00 -35.08
N GLN A 32 -33.79 27.94 -36.23
CA GLN A 32 -32.67 27.03 -36.46
C GLN A 32 -31.49 27.34 -35.51
N ALA A 33 -31.11 28.61 -35.36
CA ALA A 33 -30.03 29.02 -34.45
C ALA A 33 -30.36 28.68 -32.99
N GLU A 34 -31.59 28.93 -32.55
CA GLU A 34 -32.06 28.58 -31.20
C GLU A 34 -32.06 27.06 -30.97
N SER A 35 -32.43 26.26 -31.98
CA SER A 35 -32.37 24.80 -31.90
C SER A 35 -30.92 24.30 -31.78
N VAL A 36 -30.00 24.84 -32.57
CA VAL A 36 -28.57 24.49 -32.50
C VAL A 36 -27.99 24.90 -31.15
N GLU A 37 -28.30 26.09 -30.64
CA GLU A 37 -27.85 26.53 -29.32
C GLU A 37 -28.38 25.62 -28.20
N ASN A 38 -29.65 25.23 -28.25
CA ASN A 38 -30.25 24.30 -27.30
C ASN A 38 -29.63 22.89 -27.38
N LEU A 39 -29.34 22.42 -28.60
CA LEU A 39 -28.62 21.16 -28.80
C LEU A 39 -27.19 21.24 -28.30
N GLU A 40 -26.46 22.33 -28.54
CA GLU A 40 -25.13 22.55 -27.99
C GLU A 40 -25.15 22.66 -26.46
N LYS A 41 -26.10 23.39 -25.87
CA LYS A 41 -26.25 23.47 -24.41
C LYS A 41 -26.54 22.10 -23.79
N ARG A 42 -27.34 21.28 -24.45
CA ARG A 42 -27.62 19.89 -24.03
C ARG A 42 -26.45 18.94 -24.30
N GLN A 43 -25.72 19.10 -25.40
CA GLN A 43 -24.58 18.25 -25.80
C GLN A 43 -23.26 18.65 -25.13
N LYS A 44 -23.13 19.91 -24.66
CA LYS A 44 -22.03 20.36 -23.77
C LYS A 44 -22.05 19.63 -22.43
N GLY A 45 -23.17 18.99 -22.07
CA GLY A 45 -23.25 17.92 -21.09
C GLY A 45 -22.62 16.63 -21.62
N SER A 46 -21.30 16.68 -21.85
CA SER A 46 -20.35 15.59 -21.92
C SER A 46 -20.92 14.19 -22.21
N GLN A 47 -20.77 13.74 -23.46
CA GLN A 47 -20.54 12.31 -23.71
C GLN A 47 -19.24 11.93 -22.98
N LEU A 48 -19.36 11.62 -21.69
CA LEU A 48 -18.31 10.99 -20.90
C LEU A 48 -18.19 9.55 -21.42
N LYS A 49 -17.46 9.40 -22.52
CA LYS A 49 -17.03 8.09 -22.96
C LYS A 49 -15.96 7.66 -21.97
N ILE A 50 -16.29 6.69 -21.14
CA ILE A 50 -15.33 6.02 -20.26
C ILE A 50 -14.38 5.27 -21.19
N ILE A 51 -13.21 5.87 -21.47
CA ILE A 51 -12.18 5.26 -22.32
C ILE A 51 -11.49 4.13 -21.54
N GLU A 52 -11.39 4.25 -20.22
CA GLU A 52 -10.71 3.31 -19.36
C GLU A 52 -11.43 3.20 -18.00
N TYR A 53 -11.64 1.97 -17.54
CA TYR A 53 -12.25 1.70 -16.25
C TYR A 53 -11.22 1.90 -15.13
N ALA A 54 -11.69 2.24 -13.93
CA ALA A 54 -10.83 2.33 -12.77
C ALA A 54 -10.25 0.93 -12.45
N HIS A 55 -8.97 0.74 -12.74
CA HIS A 55 -8.24 -0.43 -12.32
C HIS A 55 -8.02 -0.35 -10.81
N VAL A 56 -8.42 -1.40 -10.10
CA VAL A 56 -8.00 -1.59 -8.71
C VAL A 56 -6.47 -1.66 -8.68
N PRO A 57 -5.81 -0.98 -7.73
CA PRO A 57 -4.35 -0.96 -7.70
C PRO A 57 -3.83 -2.38 -7.46
N ASP A 58 -3.06 -2.91 -8.42
CA ASP A 58 -2.40 -4.21 -8.32
C ASP A 58 -1.37 -4.28 -7.20
N LYS A 59 -0.99 -3.13 -6.61
CA LYS A 59 -0.03 -3.05 -5.51
C LYS A 59 -0.56 -2.14 -4.41
N PRO A 60 -0.59 -2.62 -3.15
CA PRO A 60 -0.88 -1.74 -2.02
C PRO A 60 0.19 -0.64 -1.95
N TYR A 61 -0.26 0.62 -1.93
CA TYR A 61 0.63 1.80 -1.91
C TYR A 61 1.51 1.86 -0.65
N LYS A 62 1.04 1.25 0.46
CA LYS A 62 1.72 1.17 1.76
C LYS A 62 1.22 -0.06 2.53
N PRO A 63 2.00 -0.70 3.42
CA PRO A 63 3.42 -0.46 3.77
C PRO A 63 4.40 -1.44 3.09
N ASP A 64 5.67 -1.05 2.98
CA ASP A 64 6.75 -1.90 2.45
C ASP A 64 7.08 -3.07 3.40
N PHE A 65 6.36 -4.18 3.29
CA PHE A 65 6.53 -5.37 4.14
C PHE A 65 7.97 -5.90 4.18
N LYS A 66 8.73 -5.79 3.08
CA LYS A 66 10.16 -6.18 3.03
C LYS A 66 10.99 -5.39 4.04
N LYS A 67 10.78 -4.08 4.17
CA LYS A 67 11.54 -3.22 5.09
C LYS A 67 11.21 -3.55 6.55
N ILE A 68 9.93 -3.73 6.85
CA ILE A 68 9.47 -4.09 8.20
C ILE A 68 10.02 -5.45 8.62
N MET A 69 10.04 -6.42 7.71
CA MET A 69 10.55 -7.76 7.99
C MET A 69 12.05 -7.77 8.27
N VAL A 70 12.85 -7.05 7.47
CA VAL A 70 14.29 -6.90 7.71
C VAL A 70 14.55 -6.20 9.05
N LEU A 71 13.78 -5.16 9.37
CA LEU A 71 13.89 -4.44 10.64
C LEU A 71 13.53 -5.34 11.83
N ALA A 72 12.43 -6.10 11.73
CA ALA A 72 11.99 -7.00 12.79
C ALA A 72 13.01 -8.11 13.06
N LEU A 73 13.59 -8.69 12.01
CA LEU A 73 14.64 -9.70 12.13
C LEU A 73 15.89 -9.12 12.80
N ALA A 74 16.35 -7.95 12.34
CA ALA A 74 17.50 -7.26 12.92
C ALA A 74 17.27 -6.89 14.39
N ALA A 75 16.08 -6.38 14.73
CA ALA A 75 15.71 -6.04 16.10
C ALA A 75 15.63 -7.29 16.99
N GLY A 76 15.03 -8.38 16.51
CA GLY A 76 14.94 -9.64 17.26
C GLY A 76 16.31 -10.24 17.57
N LEU A 77 17.22 -10.28 16.58
CA LEU A 77 18.60 -10.72 16.80
C LEU A 77 19.37 -9.79 17.72
N GLY A 78 19.20 -8.48 17.56
CA GLY A 78 19.84 -7.48 18.41
C GLY A 78 19.41 -7.59 19.87
N VAL A 79 18.11 -7.72 20.14
CA VAL A 79 17.57 -7.88 21.50
C VAL A 79 17.95 -9.24 22.09
N GLY A 80 17.83 -10.33 21.33
CA GLY A 80 18.20 -11.66 21.79
C GLY A 80 19.69 -11.77 22.13
N GLY A 81 20.55 -11.28 21.24
CA GLY A 81 22.00 -11.21 21.46
C GLY A 81 22.36 -10.26 22.59
N GLY A 82 21.72 -9.11 22.67
CA GLY A 82 21.92 -8.15 23.75
C GLY A 82 21.57 -8.71 25.13
N ILE A 83 20.46 -9.43 25.24
CA ILE A 83 20.07 -10.11 26.49
C ILE A 83 21.07 -11.22 26.84
N ALA A 84 21.50 -12.03 25.87
CA ALA A 84 22.48 -13.08 26.11
C ALA A 84 23.82 -12.51 26.61
N PHE A 85 24.29 -11.44 25.96
CA PHE A 85 25.51 -10.74 26.37
C PHE A 85 25.38 -10.10 27.75
N LEU A 86 24.23 -9.47 28.04
CA LEU A 86 23.99 -8.87 29.36
C LEU A 86 23.94 -9.91 30.47
N LEU A 87 23.34 -11.07 30.21
CA LEU A 87 23.32 -12.19 31.15
C LEU A 87 24.73 -12.73 31.41
N ASP A 88 25.56 -12.84 30.38
CA ASP A 88 26.96 -13.27 30.51
C ASP A 88 27.81 -12.23 31.26
N PHE A 89 27.58 -10.94 31.00
CA PHE A 89 28.27 -9.85 31.70
C PHE A 89 27.94 -9.78 33.20
N ILE A 90 26.72 -10.17 33.60
CA ILE A 90 26.30 -10.21 35.01
C ILE A 90 26.75 -11.52 35.69
N ASP A 91 27.03 -12.59 34.93
CA ASP A 91 27.48 -13.87 35.47
C ASP A 91 28.93 -13.78 35.96
N THR A 92 29.13 -13.62 37.26
CA THR A 92 30.45 -13.59 37.90
C THR A 92 31.00 -14.99 38.21
N THR A 93 30.68 -15.98 37.37
CA THR A 93 31.16 -17.36 37.51
C THR A 93 32.58 -17.46 36.97
N PHE A 94 33.55 -17.73 37.84
CA PHE A 94 34.90 -18.13 37.43
C PHE A 94 34.85 -19.52 36.78
N ARG A 95 35.22 -19.62 35.51
CA ARG A 95 35.24 -20.90 34.77
C ARG A 95 36.63 -21.47 34.65
N ASP A 96 37.64 -20.60 34.64
CA ASP A 96 39.02 -20.99 34.48
C ASP A 96 39.84 -20.81 35.77
N PRO A 97 40.72 -21.76 36.11
CA PRO A 97 41.56 -21.66 37.30
C PRO A 97 42.52 -20.46 37.21
N GLU A 98 42.96 -20.07 36.00
CA GLU A 98 43.80 -18.89 35.76
C GLU A 98 43.10 -17.57 36.14
N GLU A 99 41.77 -17.47 35.93
CA GLU A 99 40.98 -16.31 36.36
C GLU A 99 40.99 -16.17 37.88
N ILE A 100 40.92 -17.31 38.59
CA ILE A 100 40.95 -17.37 40.06
C ILE A 100 42.33 -16.97 40.58
N GLU A 101 43.42 -17.46 39.96
CA GLU A 101 44.79 -17.10 40.32
C GLU A 101 45.03 -15.59 40.15
N THR A 102 44.57 -15.02 39.04
CA THR A 102 44.72 -13.59 38.74
C THR A 102 43.89 -12.72 39.69
N TYR A 103 42.68 -13.16 40.04
CA TYR A 103 41.78 -12.40 40.90
C TYR A 103 42.17 -12.45 42.39
N LEU A 104 42.65 -13.60 42.87
CA LEU A 104 43.04 -13.80 44.28
C LEU A 104 44.54 -13.61 44.54
N GLY A 105 45.38 -13.60 43.49
CA GLY A 105 46.84 -13.51 43.60
C GLY A 105 47.51 -14.72 44.25
N LEU A 106 46.81 -15.86 44.29
CA LEU A 106 47.26 -17.10 44.93
C LEU A 106 47.38 -18.21 43.89
N PRO A 107 48.47 -19.00 43.87
CA PRO A 107 48.62 -20.12 42.94
C PRO A 107 47.64 -21.26 43.28
N VAL A 108 46.96 -21.81 42.27
CA VAL A 108 46.03 -22.93 42.42
C VAL A 108 46.82 -24.22 42.54
N VAL A 109 46.83 -24.81 43.74
CA VAL A 109 47.59 -26.03 44.05
C VAL A 109 46.99 -27.28 43.40
N CYS A 110 45.67 -27.30 43.17
CA CYS A 110 44.96 -28.42 42.55
C CYS A 110 43.61 -27.96 42.00
N SER A 111 43.27 -28.39 40.79
CA SER A 111 41.93 -28.23 40.20
C SER A 111 41.22 -29.57 40.16
N ILE A 112 40.05 -29.66 40.80
CA ILE A 112 39.23 -30.87 40.78
C ILE A 112 38.23 -30.73 39.63
N PRO A 113 38.32 -31.56 38.59
CA PRO A 113 37.38 -31.51 37.48
C PRO A 113 35.98 -31.87 37.99
N PHE A 114 35.01 -31.03 37.65
CA PHE A 114 33.62 -31.30 38.00
C PHE A 114 33.10 -32.50 37.20
N VAL A 115 32.84 -33.61 37.88
CA VAL A 115 32.24 -34.81 37.26
C VAL A 115 30.72 -34.63 37.19
N GLU A 116 30.20 -34.43 35.97
CA GLU A 116 28.75 -34.30 35.78
C GLU A 116 28.03 -35.60 36.19
N THR A 117 27.21 -35.52 37.23
CA THR A 117 26.31 -36.61 37.62
C THR A 117 25.22 -36.83 36.54
N GLN A 118 24.81 -38.07 36.30
CA GLN A 118 23.74 -38.46 35.35
C GLN A 118 22.48 -37.56 35.45
N LYS A 119 22.06 -37.22 36.68
CA LYS A 119 20.91 -36.33 36.95
C LYS A 119 21.11 -34.90 36.43
N THR A 120 22.32 -34.34 36.55
CA THR A 120 22.66 -32.99 36.10
C THR A 120 22.72 -32.92 34.57
N ARG A 121 23.30 -33.95 33.94
CA ARG A 121 23.35 -34.08 32.47
C ARG A 121 21.95 -34.18 31.86
N PHE A 122 21.05 -34.97 32.48
CA PHE A 122 19.67 -35.09 32.01
C PHE A 122 18.91 -33.76 32.14
N ARG A 123 19.08 -33.03 33.25
CA ARG A 123 18.47 -31.69 33.43
C ARG A 123 18.99 -30.65 32.43
N LYS A 124 20.29 -30.61 32.15
CA LYS A 124 20.88 -29.72 31.12
C LYS A 124 20.33 -30.05 29.73
N LYS A 125 20.29 -31.33 29.37
CA LYS A 125 19.69 -31.80 28.12
C LYS A 125 18.21 -31.46 28.03
N LEU A 126 17.43 -31.69 29.08
CA LEU A 126 16.01 -31.38 29.10
C LEU A 126 15.76 -29.87 28.94
N LYS A 127 16.52 -29.03 29.64
CA LYS A 127 16.46 -27.56 29.49
C LYS A 127 16.84 -27.14 28.07
N ALA A 128 17.91 -27.68 27.50
CA ALA A 128 18.33 -27.39 26.13
C ALA A 128 17.24 -27.79 25.11
N ILE A 129 16.63 -28.96 25.28
CA ILE A 129 15.53 -29.43 24.45
C ILE A 129 14.31 -28.51 24.57
N LEU A 130 13.92 -28.12 25.79
CA LEU A 130 12.81 -27.18 26.02
C LEU A 130 13.07 -25.82 25.38
N VAL A 131 14.29 -25.27 25.52
CA VAL A 131 14.68 -24.02 24.85
C VAL A 131 14.62 -24.18 23.34
N PHE A 132 15.09 -25.31 22.80
CA PHE A 132 15.02 -25.58 21.37
C PHE A 132 13.57 -25.64 20.85
N PHE A 133 12.67 -26.29 21.59
CA PHE A 133 11.24 -26.32 21.27
C PHE A 133 10.58 -24.94 21.37
N LEU A 134 10.93 -24.13 22.38
CA LEU A 134 10.40 -22.77 22.52
C LEU A 134 10.87 -21.84 21.41
N VAL A 135 12.14 -21.90 21.03
CA VAL A 135 12.71 -21.12 19.92
C VAL A 135 12.09 -21.57 18.59
N SER A 136 12.05 -22.88 18.34
CA SER A 136 11.43 -23.45 17.14
C SER A 136 9.95 -23.10 17.03
N GLY A 137 9.20 -23.17 18.14
CA GLY A 137 7.78 -22.80 18.17
C GLY A 137 7.54 -21.31 17.88
N SER A 138 8.41 -20.42 18.40
CA SER A 138 8.34 -19.00 18.12
C SER A 138 8.62 -18.69 16.64
N VAL A 139 9.60 -19.38 16.04
CA VAL A 139 9.91 -19.28 14.60
C VAL A 139 8.76 -19.82 13.75
N ALA A 140 8.18 -20.95 14.11
CA ALA A 140 7.04 -21.53 13.41
C ALA A 140 5.79 -20.64 13.48
N CYS A 141 5.55 -19.98 14.62
CA CYS A 141 4.45 -19.02 14.77
C CYS A 141 4.67 -17.79 13.87
N PHE A 142 5.90 -17.28 13.80
CA PHE A 142 6.27 -16.20 12.89
C PHE A 142 6.10 -16.58 11.41
N LEU A 143 6.54 -17.77 11.02
CA LEU A 143 6.34 -18.29 9.66
C LEU A 143 4.87 -18.59 9.36
N GLY A 144 4.10 -19.03 10.35
CA GLY A 144 2.66 -19.25 10.23
C GLY A 144 1.89 -17.95 10.04
N LEU A 145 2.22 -16.89 10.78
CA LEU A 145 1.68 -15.55 10.56
C LEU A 145 2.08 -15.00 9.18
N PHE A 146 3.31 -15.26 8.75
CA PHE A 146 3.78 -14.92 7.40
C PHE A 146 2.97 -15.63 6.32
N ALA A 147 2.76 -16.95 6.44
CA ALA A 147 1.96 -17.73 5.51
C ALA A 147 0.46 -17.36 5.55
N PHE A 148 -0.07 -17.04 6.73
CA PHE A 148 -1.44 -16.56 6.89
C PHE A 148 -1.65 -15.20 6.23
N HIS A 149 -0.69 -14.29 6.36
CA HIS A 149 -0.74 -12.98 5.73
C HIS A 149 -0.49 -13.07 4.22
N TRP A 150 0.33 -14.03 3.76
CA TRP A 150 0.48 -14.39 2.35
C TRP A 150 -0.82 -14.91 1.75
N HIS A 151 -1.55 -15.77 2.47
CA HIS A 151 -2.83 -16.32 2.01
C HIS A 151 -3.96 -15.27 2.00
N ARG A 152 -3.84 -14.18 2.76
CA ARG A 152 -4.79 -13.06 2.74
C ARG A 152 -4.63 -12.09 1.56
N GLY A 153 -3.60 -12.26 0.72
CA GLY A 153 -3.43 -11.44 -0.48
C GLY A 153 -2.94 -10.00 -0.23
N ASP A 154 -2.52 -9.68 1.00
CA ASP A 154 -2.01 -8.34 1.37
C ASP A 154 -0.53 -8.12 0.97
N ILE A 155 0.16 -9.18 0.53
CA ILE A 155 1.59 -9.15 0.20
C ILE A 155 1.76 -9.38 -1.30
N ILE A 156 1.61 -8.32 -2.08
CA ILE A 156 1.99 -8.31 -3.49
C ILE A 156 3.39 -7.68 -3.55
N LEU A 157 4.33 -8.43 -4.11
CA LEU A 157 5.77 -8.19 -4.01
C LEU A 157 6.31 -7.05 -4.89
#